data_AF-A0A524APE7-F1
#
_entry.id   AF-A0A524APE7-F1
#
_cell.length_a   1.000
_cell.length_b   1.000
_cell.length_c   1.000
_cell.angle_alpha   90.00
_cell.angle_beta   90.00
_cell.angle_gamma   90.00
#
_symmetry.space_group_name_H-M   'P 1'
#
loop_
_entity.id
_entity.type
_entity.pdbx_description
1 polymer ?
#
loop_
_entity_poly.entity_id
_entity_poly.type
_entity_poly.pdbx_seq_one_letter_code
_entity_poly.pdbx_strand_id
1 'polypeptide(L)'
;MKVERPLKKQVAFEKILREMNHAGDFKAAVLSTTEGLSLASAPAGYEDEMAAAMVALLNDVAKQAHQQLNLAQVDELSLVGDDRTRLACRYFSLDGQDLVLAVLTPPDHYYRRLTNRAIKALRAAWSS
;
A
#
# COMPACT_ATOMS: atom_id res chain seq x y z
N MET A 1 -9.66 -15.58 -24.06
CA MET A 1 -9.69 -14.12 -23.80
C MET A 1 -10.18 -13.85 -22.38
N LYS A 2 -9.29 -13.47 -21.45
CA LYS A 2 -9.60 -13.09 -20.05
C LYS A 2 -8.69 -11.96 -19.53
N VAL A 3 -8.20 -11.08 -20.42
CA VAL A 3 -7.23 -10.03 -20.07
C VAL A 3 -7.90 -8.67 -19.79
N GLU A 4 -9.17 -8.46 -20.18
CA GLU A 4 -9.86 -7.16 -19.99
C GLU A 4 -10.26 -6.82 -18.55
N ARG A 5 -10.54 -7.83 -17.70
CA ARG A 5 -10.93 -7.61 -16.29
C ARG A 5 -9.77 -7.17 -15.39
N PRO A 6 -8.56 -7.75 -15.48
CA PRO A 6 -7.38 -7.29 -14.73
C PRO A 6 -7.05 -5.81 -14.97
N LEU A 7 -7.04 -5.39 -16.23
CA LEU A 7 -6.67 -4.02 -16.64
C LEU A 7 -7.64 -2.97 -16.10
N LYS A 8 -8.96 -3.24 -16.09
CA LYS A 8 -9.95 -2.28 -15.57
C LYS A 8 -9.81 -2.04 -14.06
N LYS A 9 -9.54 -3.10 -13.27
CA LYS A 9 -9.33 -2.98 -11.83
C LYS A 9 -8.04 -2.26 -11.51
N GLN A 10 -6.95 -2.60 -12.20
CA GLN A 10 -5.67 -1.91 -12.06
C GLN A 10 -5.80 -0.41 -12.31
N VAL A 11 -6.46 0.01 -13.41
CA VAL A 11 -6.69 1.44 -13.71
C VAL A 11 -7.49 2.14 -12.61
N ALA A 12 -8.50 1.48 -12.03
CA ALA A 12 -9.28 2.02 -10.92
C ALA A 12 -8.41 2.19 -9.65
N PHE A 13 -7.59 1.20 -9.32
CA PHE A 13 -6.68 1.28 -8.17
C PHE A 13 -5.66 2.39 -8.35
N GLU A 14 -4.99 2.46 -9.51
CA GLU A 14 -4.04 3.52 -9.81
C GLU A 14 -4.69 4.91 -9.73
N LYS A 15 -5.96 5.06 -10.15
CA LYS A 15 -6.70 6.33 -9.99
C LYS A 15 -6.86 6.70 -8.52
N ILE A 16 -7.25 5.75 -7.68
CA ILE A 16 -7.38 5.96 -6.22
C ILE A 16 -6.02 6.33 -5.61
N LEU A 17 -4.95 5.64 -6.01
CA LEU A 17 -3.60 5.94 -5.53
C LEU A 17 -3.13 7.34 -5.96
N ARG A 18 -3.36 7.73 -7.22
CA ARG A 18 -3.04 9.08 -7.73
C ARG A 18 -3.81 10.18 -6.98
N GLU A 19 -5.10 9.98 -6.74
CA GLU A 19 -5.93 10.92 -5.97
C GLU A 19 -5.43 11.06 -4.52
N MET A 20 -5.06 9.94 -3.88
CA MET A 20 -4.48 9.93 -2.55
C MET A 20 -3.14 10.67 -2.51
N ASN A 21 -2.24 10.38 -3.45
CA ASN A 21 -0.94 11.02 -3.51
C ASN A 21 -1.07 12.52 -3.74
N HIS A 22 -1.94 12.93 -4.66
CA HIS A 22 -2.20 14.35 -4.91
C HIS A 22 -2.76 15.07 -3.68
N ALA A 23 -3.71 14.45 -2.97
CA ALA A 23 -4.30 15.03 -1.75
C ALA A 23 -3.33 15.07 -0.55
N GLY A 24 -2.33 14.19 -0.54
CA GLY A 24 -1.38 14.03 0.56
C GLY A 24 0.02 14.56 0.30
N ASP A 25 0.29 15.03 -0.91
CA ASP A 25 1.64 15.28 -1.45
C ASP A 25 2.56 14.05 -1.28
N PHE A 26 2.02 12.84 -1.45
CA PHE A 26 2.83 11.63 -1.33
C PHE A 26 3.73 11.47 -2.55
N LYS A 27 4.99 11.13 -2.31
CA LYS A 27 5.97 10.86 -3.36
C LYS A 27 5.56 9.64 -4.19
N ALA A 28 5.07 8.60 -3.52
CA ALA A 28 4.63 7.38 -4.18
C ALA A 28 3.64 6.58 -3.31
N ALA A 29 2.88 5.71 -3.97
CA ALA A 29 2.08 4.68 -3.33
C ALA A 29 2.07 3.40 -4.16
N VAL A 30 2.08 2.26 -3.47
CA VAL A 30 2.00 0.91 -4.06
C VAL A 30 0.92 0.11 -3.33
N LEU A 31 0.02 -0.49 -4.09
CA LEU A 31 -0.88 -1.53 -3.62
C LEU A 31 -0.31 -2.88 -4.05
N SER A 32 -0.08 -3.79 -3.09
CA SER A 32 0.48 -5.11 -3.36
C SER A 32 -0.17 -6.18 -2.50
N THR A 33 0.08 -7.44 -2.83
CA THR A 33 -0.20 -8.57 -1.94
C THR A 33 0.88 -8.69 -0.87
N THR A 34 0.62 -9.45 0.19
CA THR A 34 1.63 -9.72 1.24
C THR A 34 2.86 -10.49 0.75
N GLU A 35 2.79 -11.09 -0.44
CA GLU A 35 3.88 -11.79 -1.12
C GLU A 35 4.72 -10.87 -2.01
N GLY A 36 4.39 -9.57 -2.08
CA GLY A 36 5.14 -8.57 -2.85
C GLY A 36 4.71 -8.43 -4.31
N LEU A 37 3.58 -9.03 -4.72
CA LEU A 37 3.04 -8.82 -6.06
C LEU A 37 2.32 -7.47 -6.14
N SER A 38 2.84 -6.54 -6.96
CA SER A 38 2.21 -5.24 -7.19
C SER A 38 0.89 -5.39 -7.98
N LEU A 39 -0.16 -4.78 -7.46
CA LEU A 39 -1.49 -4.70 -8.08
C LEU A 39 -1.73 -3.33 -8.75
N ALA A 40 -1.08 -2.28 -8.23
CA ALA A 40 -1.09 -0.93 -8.78
C ALA A 40 -0.02 -0.05 -8.10
N SER A 41 0.52 0.92 -8.83
CA SER A 41 1.41 1.96 -8.28
C SER A 41 1.06 3.35 -8.80
N ALA A 42 1.41 4.38 -8.03
CA ALA A 42 1.28 5.78 -8.43
C ALA A 42 2.46 6.61 -7.88
N PRO A 43 3.17 7.39 -8.71
CA PRO A 43 3.07 7.40 -10.17
C PRO A 43 3.48 6.05 -10.77
N ALA A 44 2.99 5.73 -11.96
CA ALA A 44 3.30 4.45 -12.62
C ALA A 44 4.80 4.36 -12.92
N GLY A 45 5.43 3.21 -12.66
CA GLY A 45 6.85 3.00 -12.92
C GLY A 45 7.80 3.71 -11.95
N TYR A 46 7.31 4.21 -10.81
CA TYR A 46 8.16 4.80 -9.77
C TYR A 46 8.99 3.72 -9.08
N GLU A 47 10.23 3.50 -9.55
CA GLU A 47 11.20 2.50 -9.01
C GLU A 47 10.50 1.27 -8.41
N ASP A 48 9.61 0.65 -9.20
CA ASP A 48 8.63 -0.35 -8.76
C ASP A 48 9.30 -1.54 -8.03
N GLU A 49 10.58 -1.83 -8.32
CA GLU A 49 11.34 -2.86 -7.62
C GLU A 49 11.75 -2.48 -6.20
N MET A 50 12.18 -1.24 -5.96
CA MET A 50 12.73 -0.86 -4.65
C MET A 50 11.61 -0.76 -3.61
N ALA A 51 10.47 -0.17 -3.98
CA ALA A 51 9.32 -0.07 -3.11
C ALA A 51 8.67 -1.45 -2.88
N ALA A 52 8.51 -2.28 -3.91
CA ALA A 52 7.94 -3.62 -3.76
C ALA A 52 8.87 -4.57 -2.97
N ALA A 53 10.19 -4.52 -3.22
CA ALA A 53 11.16 -5.29 -2.44
C ALA A 53 11.18 -4.85 -0.98
N MET A 54 11.12 -3.54 -0.71
CA MET A 54 11.03 -3.04 0.65
C MET A 54 9.72 -3.46 1.33
N VAL A 55 8.60 -3.49 0.61
CA VAL A 55 7.33 -4.00 1.13
C VAL A 55 7.44 -5.49 1.47
N ALA A 56 8.05 -6.30 0.61
CA ALA A 56 8.26 -7.72 0.90
C ALA A 56 9.09 -7.91 2.18
N LEU A 57 10.18 -7.17 2.34
CA LEU A 57 10.99 -7.17 3.56
C LEU A 57 10.18 -6.75 4.80
N LEU A 58 9.39 -5.69 4.69
CA LEU A 58 8.54 -5.22 5.79
C LEU A 58 7.43 -6.22 6.13
N ASN A 59 6.93 -6.96 5.14
CA ASN A 59 5.95 -8.02 5.37
C ASN A 59 6.57 -9.19 6.13
N ASP A 60 7.82 -9.55 5.84
CA ASP A 60 8.52 -10.57 6.60
C ASP A 60 8.78 -10.11 8.04
N VAL A 61 9.10 -8.83 8.25
CA VAL A 61 9.17 -8.23 9.59
C VAL A 61 7.81 -8.28 10.29
N ALA A 62 6.71 -7.95 9.62
CA ALA A 62 5.36 -8.00 10.18
C ALA A 62 5.00 -9.44 10.61
N LYS A 63 5.30 -10.43 9.77
CA LYS A 63 5.07 -11.86 10.05
C LYS A 63 5.90 -12.32 11.25
N GLN A 64 7.17 -11.96 11.31
CA GLN A 64 8.03 -12.30 12.45
C GLN A 64 7.57 -11.62 13.74
N ALA A 65 7.17 -10.35 13.68
CA ALA A 65 6.63 -9.64 14.84
C ALA A 65 5.35 -10.30 15.36
N HIS A 66 4.43 -10.70 14.48
CA HIS A 66 3.25 -11.48 14.85
C HIS A 66 3.62 -12.78 15.58
N GLN A 67 4.54 -13.57 14.99
CA GLN A 67 4.96 -14.86 15.54
C GLN A 67 5.71 -14.76 16.87
N GLN A 68 6.64 -13.81 16.99
CA GLN A 68 7.56 -13.72 18.13
C GLN A 68 6.95 -12.94 19.30
N LEU A 69 6.14 -11.92 19.02
CA LEU A 69 5.57 -11.06 20.04
C LEU A 69 4.13 -11.44 20.41
N ASN A 70 3.57 -12.47 19.75
CA ASN A 70 2.16 -12.83 19.82
C ASN A 70 1.24 -11.61 19.62
N LEU A 71 1.69 -10.68 18.77
CA LEU A 71 0.90 -9.51 18.41
C LEU A 71 -0.33 -9.98 17.65
N ALA A 72 -1.46 -9.28 17.81
CA ALA A 72 -2.56 -9.44 16.86
C ALA A 72 -2.07 -9.09 15.43
N GLN A 73 -2.93 -9.30 14.42
CA GLN A 73 -2.62 -8.95 13.04
C GLN A 73 -2.06 -7.51 12.98
N VAL A 74 -0.87 -7.34 12.37
CA VAL A 74 -0.21 -6.04 12.29
C VAL A 74 -0.99 -5.14 11.34
N ASP A 75 -1.61 -4.08 11.86
CA ASP A 75 -2.38 -3.13 11.04
C ASP A 75 -1.50 -2.14 10.26
N GLU A 76 -0.32 -1.83 10.80
CA GLU A 76 0.57 -0.82 10.24
C GLU A 76 2.04 -1.03 10.68
N LEU A 77 2.95 -0.89 9.73
CA LEU A 77 4.38 -0.65 9.98
C LEU A 77 4.76 0.70 9.39
N SER A 78 5.68 1.42 10.04
CA SER A 78 6.22 2.65 9.49
C SER A 78 7.72 2.80 9.75
N LEU A 79 8.46 3.16 8.72
CA LEU A 79 9.85 3.62 8.81
C LEU A 79 9.88 5.12 8.64
N VAL A 80 10.70 5.80 9.44
CA VAL A 80 10.89 7.26 9.37
C VAL A 80 12.38 7.51 9.22
N GLY A 81 12.77 8.19 8.14
CA GLY A 81 14.14 8.63 7.94
C GLY A 81 14.46 9.89 8.76
N ASP A 82 15.74 10.23 8.83
CA ASP A 82 16.21 11.44 9.53
C ASP A 82 15.66 12.73 8.92
N ASP A 83 15.38 12.71 7.61
CA ASP A 83 14.71 13.78 6.88
C ASP A 83 13.20 13.86 7.17
N ARG A 84 12.69 13.01 8.07
CA ARG A 84 11.27 12.78 8.41
C ARG A 84 10.40 12.26 7.27
N THR A 85 10.98 11.87 6.12
CA THR A 85 10.25 11.10 5.11
C THR A 85 9.81 9.79 5.74
N ARG A 86 8.56 9.39 5.50
CA ARG A 86 7.99 8.18 6.07
C ARG A 86 7.56 7.21 5.00
N LEU A 87 7.97 5.95 5.15
CA LEU A 87 7.34 4.82 4.48
C LEU A 87 6.33 4.21 5.44
N ALA A 88 5.05 4.24 5.11
CA ALA A 88 4.01 3.59 5.89
C ALA A 88 3.39 2.44 5.10
N CYS A 89 3.38 1.24 5.69
CA CYS A 89 2.77 0.04 5.16
C CYS A 89 1.50 -0.25 5.96
N ARG A 90 0.34 -0.13 5.30
CA ARG A 90 -0.99 -0.37 5.90
C ARG A 90 -1.52 -1.72 5.42
N TYR A 91 -1.74 -2.63 6.36
CA TYR A 91 -2.23 -3.97 6.07
C TYR A 91 -3.74 -4.03 6.15
N PHE A 92 -4.37 -4.75 5.23
CA PHE A 92 -5.81 -4.97 5.22
C PHE A 92 -6.21 -6.15 4.33
N SER A 93 -7.30 -6.82 4.67
CA SER A 93 -7.81 -7.95 3.87
C SER A 93 -9.03 -7.57 3.03
N LEU A 94 -9.09 -8.04 1.78
CA LEU A 94 -10.25 -7.95 0.87
C LEU A 94 -10.61 -9.35 0.36
N ASP A 95 -11.85 -9.80 0.62
CA ASP A 95 -12.35 -11.12 0.18
C ASP A 95 -11.38 -12.29 0.49
N GLY A 96 -10.72 -12.24 1.66
CA GLY A 96 -9.75 -13.26 2.08
C GLY A 96 -8.34 -13.10 1.51
N GLN A 97 -8.10 -12.07 0.69
CA GLN A 97 -6.77 -11.71 0.19
C GLN A 97 -6.15 -10.61 1.05
N ASP A 98 -4.98 -10.88 1.62
CA ASP A 98 -4.22 -9.90 2.40
C ASP A 98 -3.42 -8.97 1.49
N LEU A 99 -3.63 -7.68 1.68
CA LEU A 99 -3.06 -6.61 0.88
C LEU A 99 -2.30 -5.62 1.74
N VAL A 100 -1.36 -4.94 1.10
CA VAL A 100 -0.54 -3.88 1.68
C VAL A 100 -0.66 -2.64 0.82
N LEU A 101 -1.06 -1.53 1.44
CA LEU A 101 -0.94 -0.20 0.87
C LEU A 101 0.30 0.46 1.48
N ALA A 102 1.36 0.55 0.67
CA ALA A 102 2.59 1.24 1.02
C ALA A 102 2.56 2.67 0.48
N VAL A 103 2.93 3.65 1.29
CA VAL A 103 2.99 5.06 0.90
C VAL A 103 4.28 5.70 1.36
N LEU A 104 4.87 6.52 0.48
CA LEU A 104 6.04 7.35 0.78
C LEU A 104 5.57 8.79 0.97
N THR A 105 5.54 9.25 2.21
CA THR A 105 4.92 10.52 2.60
C THR A 105 5.98 11.53 3.03
N PRO A 106 5.80 12.82 2.71
CA PRO A 106 6.69 13.86 3.20
C PRO A 106 6.57 14.03 4.73
N PRO A 107 7.52 14.74 5.34
CA PRO A 107 7.50 15.10 6.76
C PRO A 107 6.19 15.75 7.19
N ASP A 108 5.78 15.54 8.44
CA ASP A 108 4.72 16.31 9.11
C ASP A 108 3.31 16.28 8.45
N HIS A 109 3.06 15.34 7.52
CA HIS A 109 1.75 15.14 6.88
C HIS A 109 0.90 14.04 7.55
N TYR A 110 -0.39 14.33 7.76
CA TYR A 110 -1.37 13.38 8.30
C TYR A 110 -1.80 12.32 7.26
N TYR A 111 -0.95 11.32 7.01
CA TYR A 111 -1.21 10.29 5.99
C TYR A 111 -2.32 9.30 6.38
N ARG A 112 -2.56 9.09 7.68
CA ARG A 112 -3.48 8.04 8.17
C ARG A 112 -4.92 8.24 7.69
N ARG A 113 -5.38 9.50 7.62
CA ARG A 113 -6.73 9.83 7.13
C ARG A 113 -6.88 9.53 5.63
N LEU A 114 -5.86 9.91 4.84
CA LEU A 114 -5.86 9.73 3.39
C LEU A 114 -5.75 8.25 3.01
N THR A 115 -4.84 7.52 3.66
CA THR A 115 -4.72 6.06 3.49
C THR A 115 -5.99 5.32 3.91
N ASN A 116 -6.66 5.71 5.00
CA ASN A 116 -7.96 5.12 5.37
C ASN A 116 -9.05 5.37 4.31
N ARG A 117 -9.10 6.58 3.73
CA ARG A 117 -10.03 6.91 2.65
C ARG A 117 -9.72 6.10 1.39
N ALA A 118 -8.44 5.98 1.03
CA ALA A 118 -8.01 5.19 -0.11
C ALA A 118 -8.34 3.71 0.09
N ILE A 119 -8.08 3.12 1.26
CA ILE A 119 -8.45 1.74 1.58
C ILE A 119 -9.95 1.53 1.38
N LYS A 120 -10.81 2.42 1.88
CA LYS A 120 -12.27 2.34 1.65
C LYS A 120 -12.63 2.37 0.17
N ALA A 121 -12.01 3.24 -0.61
CA ALA A 121 -12.23 3.31 -2.06
C ALA A 121 -11.73 2.05 -2.78
N LEU A 122 -10.59 1.49 -2.37
CA LEU A 122 -10.05 0.23 -2.89
C LEU A 122 -11.01 -0.92 -2.60
N ARG A 123 -11.61 -0.98 -1.40
CA ARG A 123 -12.64 -1.98 -1.07
C ARG A 123 -13.82 -1.90 -2.05
N ALA A 124 -14.30 -0.69 -2.30
CA ALA A 124 -15.44 -0.47 -3.21
C ALA A 124 -15.10 -0.87 -4.65
N ALA A 125 -13.90 -0.53 -5.13
CA ALA A 125 -13.42 -0.91 -6.47
C ALA A 125 -13.08 -2.40 -6.60
N TRP A 126 -12.84 -3.09 -5.49
CA TRP A 126 -12.60 -4.54 -5.48
C TRP A 126 -13.85 -5.34 -5.77
N SER A 127 -15.00 -4.91 -5.22
CA SER A 127 -16.30 -5.58 -5.35
C SER A 127 -17.04 -5.27 -6.67
N SER A 128 -16.58 -4.28 -7.44
CA SER A 128 -17.11 -3.91 -8.77
C SER A 128 -16.46 -4.70 -9.90
#